data_AF-A0A0A3Y2P1-F1
#
_entry.id   AF-A0A0A3Y2P1-F1
#
_cell.length_a   1.000
_cell.length_b   1.000
_cell.length_c   1.000
_cell.angle_alpha   90.00
_cell.angle_beta   90.00
_cell.angle_gamma   90.00
#
_symmetry.space_group_name_H-M   'P 1'
#
loop_
_entity.id
_entity.type
_entity.pdbx_description
1 polymer ?
#
loop_
_entity_poly.entity_id
_entity_poly.type
_entity_poly.pdbx_seq_one_letter_code
_entity_poly.pdbx_strand_id
1 'polypeptide(L)'
;MTLMTETVAPIAKPSPRPGPRKPATVSASALAQHLDCSRTYIGKLEAESVILRQGDGFPLDQSRVAYLRYLPRVAAIAARSKADAAHVAAMTACFRERCNLLMLLPKGN
;
A
#
# COMPACT_ATOMS: atom_id res chain seq x y z
N MET A 1 52.95 -7.60 -37.34
CA MET A 1 51.68 -7.74 -36.57
C MET A 1 51.41 -6.38 -35.94
N THR A 2 50.45 -5.65 -36.48
CA THR A 2 50.10 -4.26 -36.13
C THR A 2 49.24 -4.20 -34.88
N LEU A 3 49.65 -3.41 -33.88
CA LEU A 3 48.86 -3.10 -32.68
C LEU A 3 47.92 -1.93 -33.00
N MET A 4 46.60 -2.17 -32.93
CA MET A 4 45.58 -1.12 -33.04
C MET A 4 45.40 -0.45 -31.67
N THR A 5 45.65 0.85 -31.60
CA THR A 5 45.35 1.68 -30.43
C THR A 5 43.90 2.16 -30.51
N GLU A 6 43.06 1.73 -29.57
CA GLU A 6 41.72 2.30 -29.40
C GLU A 6 41.77 3.52 -28.47
N THR A 7 41.40 4.67 -29.02
CA THR A 7 41.15 5.92 -28.30
C THR A 7 39.78 5.84 -27.62
N VAL A 8 39.75 5.91 -26.29
CA VAL A 8 38.53 6.01 -25.48
C VAL A 8 38.22 7.49 -25.22
N ALA A 9 37.04 7.95 -25.64
CA ALA A 9 36.54 9.31 -25.41
C ALA A 9 36.21 9.57 -23.92
N PRO A 10 36.27 10.82 -23.43
CA PRO A 10 36.04 11.10 -22.02
C PRO A 10 34.57 10.96 -21.63
N ILE A 11 34.34 10.19 -20.56
CA ILE A 11 33.06 10.02 -19.87
C ILE A 11 32.50 11.38 -19.43
N ALA A 12 31.26 11.67 -19.83
CA ALA A 12 30.53 12.86 -19.42
C ALA A 12 30.39 12.94 -17.89
N LYS A 13 30.66 14.12 -17.33
CA LYS A 13 30.57 14.38 -15.88
C LYS A 13 29.13 14.15 -15.40
N PRO A 14 28.92 13.48 -14.24
CA PRO A 14 27.59 13.28 -13.69
C PRO A 14 26.95 14.63 -13.33
N SER A 15 25.73 14.86 -13.84
CA SER A 15 24.90 16.01 -13.48
C SER A 15 24.71 16.06 -11.95
N PRO A 16 24.84 17.24 -11.30
CA PRO A 16 24.63 17.37 -9.87
C PRO A 16 23.23 16.86 -9.49
N ARG A 17 23.16 15.94 -8.51
CA ARG A 17 21.87 15.59 -7.89
C ARG A 17 21.27 16.86 -7.28
N PRO A 18 19.98 17.14 -7.50
CA PRO A 18 19.31 18.22 -6.79
C PRO A 18 19.54 18.06 -5.29
N GLY A 19 20.11 19.09 -4.65
CA GLY A 19 20.33 19.09 -3.20
C GLY A 19 19.02 18.91 -2.44
N PRO A 20 19.08 18.51 -1.15
CA PRO A 20 17.90 18.30 -0.33
C PRO A 20 17.12 19.61 -0.22
N ARG A 21 15.97 19.70 -0.91
CA ARG A 21 15.00 20.78 -0.70
C ARG A 21 14.49 20.65 0.73
N LYS A 22 14.53 21.75 1.50
CA LYS A 22 13.92 21.78 2.83
C LYS A 22 12.48 21.27 2.72
N PRO A 23 12.09 20.25 3.50
CA PRO A 23 10.74 19.72 3.41
C PRO A 23 9.78 20.82 3.83
N ALA A 24 8.87 21.19 2.93
CA ALA A 24 7.77 22.08 3.28
C ALA A 24 6.88 21.33 4.28
N THR A 25 6.90 21.78 5.52
CA THR A 25 6.05 21.23 6.58
C THR A 25 4.66 21.85 6.44
N VAL A 26 3.63 21.01 6.33
CA VAL A 26 2.23 21.43 6.17
C VAL A 26 1.40 21.02 7.37
N SER A 27 0.28 21.72 7.61
CA SER A 27 -0.68 21.33 8.64
C SER A 27 -1.44 20.05 8.25
N ALA A 28 -2.05 19.38 9.23
CA ALA A 28 -2.88 18.19 8.99
C ALA A 28 -4.02 18.46 7.98
N SER A 29 -4.64 19.65 8.04
CA SER A 29 -5.73 20.03 7.14
C SER A 29 -5.25 20.24 5.70
N ALA A 30 -4.07 20.84 5.51
CA ALA A 30 -3.47 21.00 4.19
C ALA A 30 -3.00 19.64 3.63
N LEU A 31 -2.43 18.77 4.47
CA LEU A 31 -2.08 17.41 4.05
C LEU A 31 -3.31 16.62 3.62
N ALA A 32 -4.43 16.75 4.36
CA ALA A 32 -5.70 16.12 4.02
C ALA A 32 -6.18 16.55 2.62
N GLN A 33 -6.08 17.83 2.28
CA GLN A 33 -6.38 18.34 0.93
C GLN A 33 -5.45 17.75 -0.13
N HIS A 34 -4.15 17.62 0.15
CA HIS A 34 -3.19 17.05 -0.82
C HIS A 34 -3.38 15.55 -1.10
N LEU A 35 -4.01 14.83 -0.17
CA LEU A 35 -4.31 13.40 -0.29
C LEU A 35 -5.78 13.14 -0.65
N ASP A 36 -6.57 14.20 -0.86
CA ASP A 36 -8.02 14.13 -1.07
C ASP A 36 -8.76 13.29 0.00
N CYS A 37 -8.30 13.40 1.25
CA CYS A 37 -8.79 12.65 2.40
C CYS A 37 -9.34 13.58 3.49
N SER A 38 -10.04 13.03 4.49
CA SER A 38 -10.47 13.81 5.65
C SER A 38 -9.32 14.05 6.65
N ARG A 39 -9.38 15.17 7.38
CA ARG A 39 -8.44 15.45 8.49
C ARG A 39 -8.44 14.35 9.55
N THR A 40 -9.59 13.77 9.84
CA THR A 40 -9.70 12.66 10.80
C THR A 40 -8.97 11.42 10.31
N TYR A 41 -8.96 11.18 9.00
CA TYR A 41 -8.23 10.07 8.40
C TYR A 41 -6.71 10.27 8.50
N ILE A 42 -6.21 11.50 8.35
CA ILE A 42 -4.80 11.82 8.62
C ILE A 42 -4.40 11.45 10.05
N GLY A 43 -5.25 11.74 11.04
CA GLY A 43 -4.98 11.35 12.43
C GLY A 43 -4.92 9.83 12.65
N LYS A 44 -5.73 9.05 11.90
CA LYS A 44 -5.62 7.58 11.91
C LYS A 44 -4.30 7.11 11.32
N LEU A 45 -3.89 7.69 10.18
CA LEU A 45 -2.63 7.37 9.53
C LEU A 45 -1.40 7.72 10.38
N GLU A 46 -1.50 8.77 11.20
CA GLU A 46 -0.49 9.11 12.20
C GLU A 46 -0.45 8.08 13.34
N ALA A 47 -1.60 7.68 13.88
CA ALA A 47 -1.68 6.65 14.93
C ALA A 47 -1.19 5.27 14.45
N GLU A 48 -1.46 4.91 13.20
CA GLU A 48 -0.94 3.71 12.54
C GLU A 48 0.55 3.85 12.14
N SER A 49 1.19 4.98 12.46
CA SER A 49 2.58 5.30 12.11
C SER A 49 2.90 5.23 10.61
N VAL A 50 1.87 5.38 9.76
CA VAL A 50 2.00 5.42 8.30
C VAL A 50 2.61 6.74 7.87
N ILE A 51 2.14 7.84 8.48
CA ILE A 51 2.65 9.18 8.24
C ILE A 51 3.23 9.70 9.56
N LEU A 52 4.46 10.23 9.51
CA LEU A 52 5.14 10.74 10.68
C LEU A 52 5.01 12.26 10.76
N ARG A 53 4.57 12.74 11.92
CA ARG A 53 4.58 14.17 12.25
C ARG A 53 6.00 14.59 12.64
N GLN A 54 6.47 15.69 12.05
CA GLN A 54 7.77 16.27 12.33
C GLN A 54 7.59 17.66 12.94
N GLY A 55 7.83 17.75 14.25
CA GLY A 55 7.56 18.97 15.01
C GLY A 55 6.08 19.34 14.94
N ASP A 56 5.78 20.55 14.47
CA ASP A 56 4.41 21.05 14.45
C ASP A 56 3.57 20.58 13.26
N GLY A 57 4.14 19.92 12.26
CA GLY A 57 3.38 19.51 11.08
C GLY A 57 3.96 18.31 10.34
N PHE A 58 3.55 18.15 9.09
CA PHE A 58 3.87 16.99 8.27
C PHE A 58 4.77 17.36 7.10
N PRO A 59 5.89 16.67 6.88
CA PRO A 59 6.69 16.87 5.68
C PRO A 59 5.89 16.38 4.47
N LEU A 60 5.50 17.31 3.58
CA LEU A 60 4.52 17.03 2.52
C LEU A 60 4.94 15.86 1.60
N ASP A 61 6.14 15.95 1.02
CA ASP A 61 6.61 14.96 0.04
C ASP A 61 6.80 13.58 0.66
N GLN A 62 7.34 13.52 1.88
CA GLN A 62 7.51 12.26 2.60
C GLN A 62 6.16 11.62 2.97
N SER A 63 5.21 12.44 3.42
CA SER A 63 3.86 11.98 3.78
C SER A 63 3.11 11.43 2.56
N ARG A 64 3.24 12.08 1.40
CA ARG A 64 2.66 11.58 0.14
C ARG A 64 3.25 10.24 -0.29
N VAL A 65 4.58 10.13 -0.26
CA VAL A 65 5.25 8.87 -0.60
C VAL A 65 4.86 7.76 0.36
N ALA A 66 4.78 8.06 1.66
CA ALA A 66 4.38 7.08 2.67
C ALA A 66 2.93 6.61 2.46
N TYR A 67 2.01 7.53 2.17
CA TYR A 67 0.62 7.23 1.85
C TYR A 67 0.49 6.33 0.60
N LEU A 68 1.19 6.66 -0.48
CA LEU A 68 1.17 5.84 -1.70
C LEU A 68 1.74 4.43 -1.47
N ARG A 69 2.73 4.27 -0.59
CA ARG A 69 3.28 2.95 -0.20
C ARG A 69 2.34 2.16 0.71
N TYR A 70 1.42 2.83 1.40
CA TYR A 70 0.45 2.21 2.28
C TYR A 70 -0.74 1.63 1.50
N LEU A 71 -1.22 2.31 0.45
CA LEU A 71 -2.39 1.88 -0.33
C LEU A 71 -2.35 0.42 -0.83
N PRO A 72 -1.23 -0.08 -1.39
CA PRO A 72 -1.16 -1.48 -1.83
C PRO A 72 -1.29 -2.48 -0.67
N ARG A 73 -0.80 -2.13 0.53
CA ARG A 73 -0.88 -3.00 1.70
C ARG A 73 -2.34 -3.15 2.15
N VAL A 74 -3.07 -2.05 2.20
CA VAL A 74 -4.50 -2.05 2.53
C VAL A 74 -5.30 -2.82 1.49
N ALA A 75 -5.00 -2.62 0.21
CA ALA A 75 -5.65 -3.36 -0.88
C ALA A 75 -5.39 -4.87 -0.77
N ALA A 76 -4.16 -5.28 -0.43
CA ALA A 76 -3.81 -6.68 -0.21
C ALA A 76 -4.55 -7.29 1.01
N ILE A 77 -4.64 -6.55 2.11
CA ILE A 77 -5.40 -6.96 3.31
C ILE A 77 -6.88 -7.14 2.97
N ALA A 78 -7.46 -6.20 2.23
CA ALA A 78 -8.85 -6.28 1.79
C ALA A 78 -9.09 -7.48 0.86
N ALA A 79 -8.17 -7.73 -0.08
CA ALA A 79 -8.24 -8.89 -0.97
C ALA A 79 -8.18 -10.22 -0.19
N ARG A 80 -7.33 -10.30 0.84
CA ARG A 80 -7.24 -11.48 1.70
C ARG A 80 -8.53 -11.71 2.48
N SER A 81 -9.05 -10.67 3.14
CA SER A 81 -10.33 -10.73 3.86
C SER A 81 -11.47 -11.18 2.96
N LYS A 82 -11.52 -10.68 1.71
CA LYS A 82 -12.51 -11.12 0.72
C LYS A 82 -12.36 -12.60 0.36
N ALA A 83 -11.13 -13.09 0.19
CA ALA A 83 -10.87 -14.50 -0.10
C ALA A 83 -11.28 -15.40 1.09
N ASP A 84 -10.98 -14.98 2.32
CA ASP A 84 -11.36 -15.72 3.52
C ASP A 84 -12.89 -15.77 3.67
N ALA A 85 -13.60 -14.66 3.41
CA ALA A 85 -15.06 -14.63 3.38
C ALA A 85 -15.65 -15.57 2.32
N ALA A 86 -15.06 -15.60 1.11
CA ALA A 86 -15.49 -16.51 0.04
C ALA A 86 -15.25 -17.98 0.41
N HIS A 87 -14.14 -18.29 1.09
CA HIS A 87 -13.86 -19.63 1.57
C HIS A 87 -14.88 -20.10 2.62
N VAL A 88 -15.20 -19.26 3.61
CA VAL A 88 -16.23 -19.56 4.62
C VAL A 88 -17.58 -19.78 3.95
N ALA A 89 -17.98 -18.91 3.01
CA ALA A 89 -19.23 -19.07 2.28
C ALA A 89 -19.31 -20.41 1.52
N ALA A 90 -18.22 -20.82 0.86
CA ALA A 90 -18.14 -22.10 0.15
C ALA A 90 -18.23 -23.29 1.11
N MET A 91 -17.55 -23.23 2.26
CA MET A 91 -17.61 -24.28 3.28
C MET A 91 -19.03 -24.40 3.86
N THR A 92 -19.68 -23.27 4.15
CA THR A 92 -21.08 -23.25 4.62
C THR A 92 -22.03 -23.84 3.58
N ALA A 93 -21.86 -23.51 2.30
CA ALA A 93 -22.67 -24.07 1.22
C ALA A 93 -22.47 -25.59 1.10
N CYS A 94 -21.23 -26.07 1.14
CA CYS A 94 -20.93 -27.50 1.10
C CYS A 94 -21.56 -28.25 2.28
N PHE A 95 -21.49 -27.67 3.49
CA PHE A 95 -22.10 -28.26 4.67
C PHE A 95 -23.62 -28.30 4.57
N ARG A 96 -24.23 -27.22 4.05
CA ARG A 96 -25.66 -27.15 3.80
C ARG A 96 -26.14 -28.24 2.84
N GLU A 97 -25.43 -28.44 1.73
CA GLU A 97 -25.78 -29.51 0.78
C GLU A 97 -25.63 -30.90 1.39
N ARG A 98 -24.58 -31.13 2.18
CA ARG A 98 -24.42 -32.40 2.91
C ARG A 98 -25.58 -32.64 3.88
N CYS A 99 -26.01 -31.63 4.63
CA CYS A 99 -27.17 -31.74 5.51
C CYS A 99 -28.46 -32.01 4.73
N ASN A 100 -28.67 -31.31 3.60
CA ASN A 100 -29.83 -31.55 2.74
C ASN A 100 -29.87 -33.00 2.25
N LEU A 101 -28.74 -33.53 1.77
CA LEU A 101 -28.62 -34.91 1.32
C LEU A 101 -28.89 -35.91 2.45
N LEU A 102 -28.36 -35.68 3.65
CA LEU A 102 -28.63 -36.52 4.82
C LEU A 102 -30.12 -36.53 5.21
N MET A 103 -30.80 -35.40 5.05
CA MET A 103 -32.24 -35.29 5.34
C MET A 103 -33.12 -35.99 4.28
N LEU A 104 -32.57 -36.23 3.08
CA LEU A 104 -33.22 -36.96 1.99
C LEU A 104 -32.93 -38.47 2.01
N LEU A 105 -32.02 -38.94 2.88
CA LEU A 105 -31.79 -40.37 3.04
C LEU A 105 -33.00 -41.04 3.74
N PRO A 106 -33.46 -42.20 3.26
CA PRO A 106 -34.55 -42.91 3.90
C PRO A 106 -34.13 -43.28 5.33
N LYS A 107 -34.93 -42.87 6.32
CA LYS A 107 -34.73 -43.36 7.69
C LYS A 107 -35.04 -44.85 7.68
N GLY A 108 -34.03 -45.66 7.96
CA GLY A 108 -34.16 -47.12 8.05
C GLY A 108 -35.33 -47.48 8.98
N ASN A 109 -36.19 -48.35 8.46
CA ASN A 109 -37.31 -48.95 9.17
C ASN A 109 -36.84 -50.12 10.03
#